data_AF-A0A0R3RB27-F1
#
_entry.id   AF-A0A0R3RB27-F1
#
_cell.length_a   1.000
_cell.length_b   1.000
_cell.length_c   1.000
_cell.angle_alpha   90.00
_cell.angle_beta   90.00
_cell.angle_gamma   90.00
#
_symmetry.space_group_name_H-M   'P 1'
#
loop_
_entity.id
_entity.type
_entity.pdbx_description
1 polymer ?
#
loop_
_entity_poly.entity_id
_entity_poly.type
_entity_poly.pdbx_seq_one_letter_code
_entity_poly.pdbx_strand_id
1 'polypeptide(L)'
;LSDYAACQCREQDSELSCINAQFVDTDIFLHVNNLYRHLRKVTFHGNNFQDLPNSPLFGRNKHENIEVLNISANYIVNLHSNALRGMPNLLVLDLSNNEIVLKEEDINFLSHTPKLKQLYLRRAFTLLVNRTVQFSLMMRMFRKANLEQLNYIDLSYNYFTKLPYNLPCPFPSLKYLDLRQNFLQTINLNTTCLSRIETIDLSR
;
A
#
# COMPACT_ATOMS: atom_id res chain seq x y z
N LEU A 1 25.52 6.03 -6.56
CA LEU A 1 25.01 4.92 -7.40
C LEU A 1 26.08 3.90 -7.76
N SER A 2 27.38 4.26 -7.73
CA SER A 2 28.50 3.32 -7.93
C SER A 2 28.53 2.15 -6.93
N ASP A 3 27.93 2.29 -5.74
CA ASP A 3 27.87 1.24 -4.72
C ASP A 3 26.61 0.34 -4.82
N TYR A 4 25.64 0.68 -5.68
CA TYR A 4 24.37 -0.06 -5.81
C TYR A 4 24.07 -0.35 -7.30
N ALA A 5 24.81 -1.29 -7.88
CA ALA A 5 24.70 -1.69 -9.28
C ALA A 5 23.30 -2.19 -9.71
N ALA A 6 22.38 -2.39 -8.77
CA ALA A 6 21.04 -2.95 -8.99
C ALA A 6 19.90 -1.91 -9.10
N CYS A 7 20.21 -0.60 -9.00
CA CYS A 7 19.20 0.46 -9.11
C CYS A 7 19.32 1.23 -10.43
N GLN A 8 18.20 1.39 -11.12
CA GLN A 8 18.07 2.22 -12.30
C GLN A 8 17.41 3.56 -11.94
N CYS A 9 18.12 4.67 -12.15
CA CYS A 9 17.57 6.02 -12.04
C CYS A 9 17.29 6.57 -13.45
N ARG A 10 16.07 7.06 -13.68
CA ARG A 10 15.63 7.74 -14.89
C ARG A 10 15.15 9.14 -14.52
N GLU A 11 16.08 10.09 -14.51
CA GLU A 11 15.78 11.48 -14.08
C GLU A 11 14.75 12.15 -14.98
N GLN A 12 14.77 11.88 -16.29
CA GLN A 12 13.79 12.41 -17.25
C GLN A 12 12.35 12.00 -16.90
N ASP A 13 12.19 10.77 -16.40
CA ASP A 13 10.90 10.22 -15.97
C ASP A 13 10.59 10.52 -14.50
N SER A 14 11.51 11.18 -13.78
CA SER A 14 11.45 11.38 -12.33
C SER A 14 11.25 10.06 -11.56
N GLU A 15 11.94 9.00 -11.99
CA GLU A 15 11.79 7.65 -11.47
C GLU A 15 13.12 7.04 -10.96
N LEU A 16 13.05 6.35 -9.81
CA LEU A 16 14.08 5.43 -9.33
C LEU A 16 13.48 4.04 -9.15
N SER A 17 14.17 3.02 -9.65
CA SER A 17 13.74 1.63 -9.55
C SER A 17 14.88 0.71 -9.14
N CYS A 18 14.71 0.01 -8.02
CA CYS A 18 15.63 -0.97 -7.46
C CYS A 18 14.92 -2.32 -7.39
N ILE A 19 15.15 -3.18 -8.39
CA ILE A 19 14.45 -4.45 -8.57
C ILE A 19 15.35 -5.61 -8.16
N ASN A 20 14.91 -6.45 -7.23
CA ASN A 20 15.69 -7.60 -6.74
C ASN A 20 17.10 -7.20 -6.27
N ALA A 21 17.24 -6.01 -5.69
CA ALA A 21 18.51 -5.42 -5.27
C ALA A 21 18.95 -5.87 -3.88
N GLN A 22 18.21 -6.80 -3.26
CA GLN A 22 18.51 -7.45 -1.98
C GLN A 22 18.58 -6.48 -0.78
N PHE A 23 17.99 -5.29 -0.87
CA PHE A 23 17.94 -4.35 0.26
C PHE A 23 17.17 -4.94 1.43
N VAL A 24 17.76 -4.93 2.62
CA VAL A 24 17.12 -5.40 3.86
C VAL A 24 16.65 -4.23 4.71
N ASP A 25 17.43 -3.15 4.73
CA ASP A 25 17.18 -1.98 5.58
C ASP A 25 16.45 -0.87 4.82
N THR A 26 15.43 -0.29 5.46
CA THR A 26 14.69 0.88 4.96
C THR A 26 15.49 2.18 4.99
N ASP A 27 16.68 2.22 5.59
CA ASP A 27 17.57 3.39 5.55
C ASP A 27 17.94 3.81 4.12
N ILE A 28 17.81 2.93 3.13
CA ILE A 28 17.98 3.28 1.72
C ILE A 28 17.01 4.41 1.29
N PHE A 29 15.81 4.48 1.84
CA PHE A 29 14.85 5.55 1.53
C PHE A 29 15.34 6.93 2.01
N LEU A 30 16.10 6.99 3.11
CA LEU A 30 16.76 8.22 3.56
C LEU A 30 17.80 8.69 2.55
N HIS A 31 18.61 7.76 2.02
CA HIS A 31 19.58 8.05 0.98
C HIS A 31 18.91 8.54 -0.30
N VAL A 32 17.79 7.93 -0.69
CA VAL A 32 16.97 8.39 -1.83
C VAL A 32 16.45 9.81 -1.60
N ASN A 33 15.96 10.15 -0.41
CA ASN A 33 15.50 11.52 -0.16
C ASN A 33 16.63 12.55 -0.23
N ASN A 34 17.82 12.20 0.25
CA ASN A 34 18.96 13.12 0.27
C ASN A 34 19.51 13.42 -1.13
N LEU A 35 19.51 12.43 -2.02
CA LEU A 35 20.10 12.54 -3.36
C LEU A 35 19.07 12.86 -4.44
N TYR A 36 17.82 12.41 -4.26
CA TYR A 36 16.82 12.33 -5.32
C TYR A 36 15.44 12.87 -4.88
N ARG A 37 15.44 14.00 -4.16
CA ARG A 37 14.22 14.66 -3.64
C ARG A 37 13.25 15.17 -4.71
N HIS A 38 13.70 15.26 -5.95
CA HIS A 38 12.87 15.69 -7.08
C HIS A 38 12.06 14.54 -7.69
N LEU A 39 12.38 13.27 -7.38
CA LEU A 39 11.71 12.13 -7.99
C LEU A 39 10.26 12.01 -7.53
N ARG A 40 9.42 11.52 -8.44
CA ARG A 40 7.98 11.33 -8.24
C ARG A 40 7.63 9.87 -8.05
N LYS A 41 8.44 8.96 -8.60
CA LYS A 41 8.23 7.51 -8.53
C LYS A 41 9.44 6.81 -7.93
N VAL A 42 9.21 6.05 -6.86
CA VAL A 42 10.23 5.26 -6.19
C VAL A 42 9.74 3.82 -6.10
N THR A 43 10.53 2.90 -6.67
CA THR A 43 10.22 1.47 -6.70
C THR A 43 11.34 0.68 -6.04
N PHE A 44 10.99 -0.11 -5.02
CA PHE A 44 11.82 -1.11 -4.39
C PHE A 44 11.09 -2.46 -4.39
N HIS A 45 10.96 -3.04 -5.58
CA HIS A 45 10.27 -4.31 -5.77
C HIS A 45 11.22 -5.50 -5.63
N GLY A 46 10.79 -6.57 -4.98
CA GLY A 46 11.60 -7.79 -4.89
C GLY A 46 12.78 -7.69 -3.92
N ASN A 47 12.73 -6.77 -2.94
CA ASN A 47 13.78 -6.64 -1.93
C ASN A 47 13.39 -7.41 -0.65
N ASN A 48 14.13 -7.19 0.43
CA ASN A 48 14.05 -7.98 1.65
C ASN A 48 13.54 -7.17 2.86
N PHE A 49 12.74 -6.13 2.64
CA PHE A 49 12.18 -5.34 3.75
C PHE A 49 11.19 -6.17 4.56
N GLN A 50 11.40 -6.27 5.88
CA GLN A 50 10.49 -6.98 6.81
C GLN A 50 9.65 -6.02 7.64
N ASP A 51 10.21 -4.86 7.99
CA ASP A 51 9.59 -3.88 8.86
C ASP A 51 9.62 -2.51 8.18
N LEU A 52 8.48 -1.82 8.14
CA LEU A 52 8.49 -0.39 7.87
C LEU A 52 8.79 0.35 9.18
N PRO A 53 9.61 1.41 9.18
CA PRO A 53 10.08 2.04 10.41
C PRO A 53 8.99 2.88 11.11
N ASN A 54 9.15 3.08 12.42
CA ASN A 54 8.28 3.97 13.21
C ASN A 54 8.54 5.46 12.99
N SER A 55 9.47 5.77 12.08
CA SER A 55 9.82 7.08 11.58
C SER A 55 9.43 7.20 10.09
N PRO A 56 9.37 8.41 9.52
CA PRO A 56 9.11 8.57 8.09
C PRO A 56 10.17 7.86 7.23
N LEU A 57 9.76 7.10 6.21
CA LEU A 57 10.68 6.38 5.31
C LEU A 57 11.73 7.30 4.67
N PHE A 58 11.31 8.48 4.23
CA PHE A 58 12.19 9.48 3.62
C PHE A 58 12.79 10.44 4.66
N GLY A 59 12.67 10.15 5.95
CA GLY A 59 13.27 10.93 7.02
C GLY A 59 12.50 12.20 7.38
N ARG A 60 13.13 13.07 8.18
CA ARG A 60 12.46 14.25 8.75
C ARG A 60 11.97 15.26 7.70
N ASN A 61 12.66 15.33 6.57
CA ASN A 61 12.32 16.23 5.47
C ASN A 61 11.26 15.58 4.59
N LYS A 62 10.12 16.27 4.39
CA LYS A 62 9.06 15.79 3.50
C LYS A 62 9.60 15.55 2.09
N HIS A 63 9.24 14.42 1.50
CA HIS A 63 9.45 14.14 0.08
C HIS A 63 8.14 14.46 -0.67
N GLU A 64 7.91 15.74 -0.87
CA GLU A 64 6.62 16.28 -1.33
C GLU A 64 6.31 15.90 -2.79
N ASN A 65 7.30 15.48 -3.57
CA ASN A 65 7.13 15.15 -4.98
C ASN A 65 6.70 13.69 -5.20
N ILE A 66 6.83 12.81 -4.21
CA ILE A 66 6.45 11.40 -4.38
C ILE A 66 4.95 11.30 -4.63
N GLU A 67 4.64 10.69 -5.76
CA GLU A 67 3.30 10.34 -6.21
C GLU A 67 3.11 8.82 -6.29
N VAL A 68 4.18 8.06 -6.53
CA VAL A 68 4.14 6.60 -6.66
C VAL A 68 5.20 5.99 -5.77
N LEU A 69 4.75 5.17 -4.81
CA LEU A 69 5.61 4.32 -3.99
C LEU A 69 5.26 2.86 -4.24
N ASN A 70 6.22 2.12 -4.77
CA ASN A 70 6.11 0.68 -4.94
C ASN A 70 7.13 -0.02 -4.04
N ILE A 71 6.63 -0.78 -3.07
CA ILE A 71 7.40 -1.62 -2.15
C ILE A 71 6.83 -3.04 -2.14
N SER A 72 6.35 -3.49 -3.31
CA SER A 72 5.78 -4.82 -3.50
C SER A 72 6.85 -5.91 -3.59
N ALA A 73 6.42 -7.16 -3.37
CA ALA A 73 7.31 -8.32 -3.34
C ALA A 73 8.50 -8.15 -2.39
N ASN A 74 8.24 -7.55 -1.23
CA ASN A 74 9.16 -7.64 -0.10
C ASN A 74 8.61 -8.70 0.87
N TYR A 75 9.11 -8.71 2.11
CA TYR A 75 8.61 -9.58 3.17
C TYR A 75 8.00 -8.76 4.29
N ILE A 76 7.33 -7.63 3.95
CA ILE A 76 6.86 -6.69 4.96
C ILE A 76 5.78 -7.37 5.80
N VAL A 77 6.08 -7.55 7.08
CA VAL A 77 5.16 -8.09 8.09
C VAL A 77 4.61 -6.97 8.94
N ASN A 78 5.49 -6.10 9.45
CA ASN A 78 5.10 -5.03 10.36
C ASN A 78 5.03 -3.69 9.64
N LEU A 79 3.87 -3.05 9.74
CA LEU A 79 3.70 -1.66 9.37
C LEU A 79 3.97 -0.77 10.60
N HIS A 80 4.17 0.51 10.34
CA HIS A 80 4.19 1.51 11.40
C HIS A 80 3.54 2.79 10.90
N SER A 81 2.67 3.39 11.74
CA SER A 81 1.80 4.51 11.35
C SER A 81 2.50 5.74 10.78
N ASN A 82 3.79 5.95 11.11
CA ASN A 82 4.56 7.10 10.64
C ASN A 82 5.35 6.83 9.36
N ALA A 83 5.43 5.59 8.88
CA ALA A 83 6.28 5.24 7.74
C ALA A 83 5.94 6.05 6.47
N LEU A 84 4.65 6.29 6.23
CA LEU A 84 4.16 7.08 5.09
C LEU A 84 4.14 8.60 5.32
N ARG A 85 4.52 9.06 6.52
CA ARG A 85 4.54 10.49 6.84
C ARG A 85 5.53 11.20 5.92
N GLY A 86 5.18 12.41 5.48
CA GLY A 86 6.05 13.21 4.62
C GLY A 86 5.88 12.96 3.12
N MET A 87 4.91 12.13 2.70
CA MET A 87 4.49 11.95 1.30
C MET A 87 3.03 12.39 1.08
N PRO A 88 2.68 13.68 1.29
CA PRO A 88 1.29 14.14 1.24
C PRO A 88 0.66 14.08 -0.16
N ASN A 89 1.48 13.95 -1.21
CA ASN A 89 1.07 13.89 -2.61
C ASN A 89 1.03 12.47 -3.18
N LEU A 90 1.18 11.44 -2.34
CA LEU A 90 1.13 10.05 -2.79
C LEU A 90 -0.23 9.73 -3.43
N LEU A 91 -0.19 9.26 -4.68
CA LEU A 91 -1.35 8.89 -5.49
C LEU A 91 -1.48 7.38 -5.62
N VAL A 92 -0.36 6.66 -5.66
CA VAL A 92 -0.29 5.21 -5.85
C VAL A 92 0.61 4.60 -4.79
N LEU A 93 0.07 3.61 -4.07
CA LEU A 93 0.81 2.80 -3.11
C LEU A 93 0.65 1.33 -3.48
N ASP A 94 1.77 0.67 -3.74
CA ASP A 94 1.82 -0.77 -4.01
C ASP A 94 2.56 -1.51 -2.88
N LEU A 95 1.79 -2.30 -2.14
CA LEU A 95 2.20 -3.17 -1.05
C LEU A 95 1.96 -4.65 -1.40
N SER A 96 1.72 -4.96 -2.68
CA SER A 96 1.40 -6.31 -3.12
C SER A 96 2.50 -7.31 -2.80
N ASN A 97 2.15 -8.58 -2.67
CA ASN A 97 3.07 -9.68 -2.42
C ASN A 97 3.95 -9.46 -1.16
N ASN A 98 3.37 -8.95 -0.08
CA ASN A 98 3.97 -8.87 1.25
C ASN A 98 3.22 -9.79 2.23
N GLU A 99 3.57 -9.75 3.51
CA GLU A 99 3.07 -10.65 4.55
C GLU A 99 2.51 -9.88 5.75
N ILE A 100 1.75 -8.82 5.46
CA ILE A 100 1.32 -7.81 6.44
C ILE A 100 0.44 -8.42 7.52
N VAL A 101 0.79 -8.14 8.78
CA VAL A 101 -0.01 -8.44 9.97
C VAL A 101 -0.31 -7.12 10.68
N LEU A 102 -1.57 -6.68 10.60
CA LEU A 102 -2.03 -5.45 11.22
C LEU A 102 -2.09 -5.60 12.75
N LYS A 103 -1.67 -4.53 13.42
CA LYS A 103 -1.80 -4.29 14.86
C LYS A 103 -2.67 -3.06 15.12
N GLU A 104 -3.07 -2.87 16.38
CA GLU A 104 -3.85 -1.71 16.81
C GLU A 104 -3.17 -0.36 16.49
N GLU A 105 -1.84 -0.33 16.55
CA GLU A 105 -1.04 0.86 16.27
C GLU A 105 -0.96 1.22 14.77
N ASP A 106 -1.38 0.32 13.87
CA ASP A 106 -1.25 0.50 12.41
C ASP A 106 -2.46 1.21 11.80
N ILE A 107 -3.53 1.45 12.57
CA ILE A 107 -4.77 2.03 12.05
C ILE A 107 -4.62 3.43 11.45
N ASN A 108 -3.49 4.12 11.71
CA ASN A 108 -3.20 5.44 11.14
C ASN A 108 -2.18 5.39 9.99
N PHE A 109 -1.76 4.20 9.55
CA PHE A 109 -0.75 4.01 8.49
C PHE A 109 -1.09 4.79 7.22
N LEU A 110 -2.33 4.68 6.74
CA LEU A 110 -2.81 5.35 5.52
C LEU A 110 -3.31 6.79 5.77
N SER A 111 -3.37 7.27 7.02
CA SER A 111 -3.91 8.60 7.35
C SER A 111 -3.02 9.75 6.87
N HIS A 112 -1.77 9.45 6.49
CA HIS A 112 -0.81 10.42 5.97
C HIS A 112 -0.88 10.61 4.45
N THR A 113 -1.74 9.86 3.75
CA THR A 113 -1.83 9.84 2.28
C THR A 113 -3.25 10.19 1.78
N PRO A 114 -3.76 11.40 2.05
CA PRO A 114 -5.16 11.77 1.77
C PRO A 114 -5.49 11.86 0.27
N LYS A 115 -4.48 11.97 -0.60
CA LYS A 115 -4.63 12.05 -2.06
C LYS A 115 -4.56 10.69 -2.76
N LEU A 116 -4.47 9.59 -2.00
CA LEU A 116 -4.30 8.26 -2.58
C LEU A 116 -5.48 7.92 -3.50
N LYS A 117 -5.16 7.51 -4.73
CA LYS A 117 -6.11 7.15 -5.78
C LYS A 117 -6.13 5.64 -6.01
N GLN A 118 -4.97 5.00 -5.90
CA GLN A 118 -4.80 3.58 -6.17
C GLN A 118 -4.05 2.91 -5.02
N LEU A 119 -4.62 1.83 -4.50
CA LEU A 119 -4.04 1.04 -3.43
C LEU A 119 -3.99 -0.42 -3.85
N TYR A 120 -2.77 -0.96 -3.93
CA TYR A 120 -2.54 -2.36 -4.29
C TYR A 120 -2.12 -3.15 -3.06
N LEU A 121 -2.95 -4.13 -2.70
CA LEU A 121 -2.79 -5.04 -1.56
C LEU A 121 -2.97 -6.49 -2.04
N ARG A 122 -2.64 -6.78 -3.30
CA ARG A 122 -2.69 -8.13 -3.85
C ARG A 122 -1.76 -9.05 -3.07
N ARG A 123 -2.24 -10.18 -2.56
CA ARG A 123 -1.43 -11.14 -1.79
C ARG A 123 -0.62 -10.44 -0.68
N ALA A 124 -1.26 -9.57 0.09
CA ALA A 124 -0.63 -8.79 1.16
C ALA A 124 -0.99 -9.30 2.56
N PHE A 125 -2.12 -9.99 2.72
CA PHE A 125 -2.65 -10.45 4.01
C PHE A 125 -2.73 -11.99 4.09
N THR A 126 -1.69 -12.69 3.65
CA THR A 126 -1.71 -14.15 3.49
C THR A 126 -1.29 -14.96 4.71
N LEU A 127 -0.65 -14.34 5.73
CA LEU A 127 -0.22 -15.06 6.93
C LEU A 127 -1.40 -15.64 7.72
N LEU A 128 -1.17 -16.82 8.31
CA LEU A 128 -2.17 -17.58 9.07
C LEU A 128 -2.34 -17.01 10.48
N VAL A 129 -2.98 -15.85 10.56
CA VAL A 129 -3.33 -15.19 11.82
C VAL A 129 -4.86 -15.15 12.01
N ASN A 130 -5.34 -14.62 13.14
CA ASN A 130 -6.77 -14.45 13.39
C ASN A 130 -7.39 -13.47 12.36
N ARG A 131 -7.95 -14.04 11.29
CA ARG A 131 -8.51 -13.27 10.16
C ARG A 131 -9.60 -12.30 10.60
N THR A 132 -10.44 -12.67 11.57
CA THR A 132 -11.50 -11.79 12.09
C THR A 132 -10.92 -10.51 12.68
N VAL A 133 -9.84 -10.62 13.46
CA VAL A 133 -9.14 -9.46 14.03
C VAL A 133 -8.49 -8.63 12.91
N GLN A 134 -7.81 -9.28 11.97
CA GLN A 134 -7.17 -8.60 10.83
C GLN A 134 -8.18 -7.82 9.98
N PHE A 135 -9.33 -8.40 9.65
CA PHE A 135 -10.40 -7.70 8.94
C PHE A 135 -10.92 -6.49 9.71
N SER A 136 -11.09 -6.62 11.03
CA SER A 136 -11.53 -5.51 11.89
C SER A 136 -10.52 -4.36 11.87
N LEU A 137 -9.23 -4.67 12.03
CA LEU A 137 -8.14 -3.69 11.97
C LEU A 137 -8.04 -3.03 10.58
N MET A 138 -8.11 -3.81 9.52
CA MET A 138 -8.11 -3.30 8.14
C MET A 138 -9.26 -2.32 7.91
N MET A 139 -10.48 -2.68 8.33
CA MET A 139 -11.64 -1.78 8.21
C MET A 139 -11.50 -0.51 9.06
N ARG A 140 -10.88 -0.60 10.24
CA ARG A 140 -10.59 0.59 11.07
C ARG A 140 -9.55 1.48 10.42
N MET A 141 -8.49 0.92 9.86
CA MET A 141 -7.47 1.64 9.09
C MET A 141 -8.09 2.37 7.91
N PHE A 142 -8.90 1.68 7.09
CA PHE A 142 -9.57 2.29 5.94
C PHE A 142 -10.51 3.44 6.33
N ARG A 143 -11.31 3.27 7.39
CA ARG A 143 -12.19 4.35 7.89
C ARG A 143 -11.40 5.54 8.42
N LYS A 144 -10.28 5.31 9.11
CA LYS A 144 -9.44 6.37 9.67
C LYS A 144 -8.70 7.18 8.61
N ALA A 145 -8.32 6.53 7.51
CA ALA A 145 -7.53 7.15 6.46
C ALA A 145 -8.28 8.20 5.63
N ASN A 146 -9.63 8.17 5.64
CA ASN A 146 -10.50 9.08 4.89
C ASN A 146 -10.06 9.26 3.42
N LEU A 147 -9.92 8.14 2.70
CA LEU A 147 -9.40 8.13 1.33
C LEU A 147 -10.49 8.51 0.30
N GLU A 148 -10.91 9.77 0.34
CA GLU A 148 -12.01 10.29 -0.47
C GLU A 148 -11.77 10.22 -1.99
N GLN A 149 -10.50 10.20 -2.40
CA GLN A 149 -10.09 10.16 -3.81
C GLN A 149 -9.76 8.75 -4.32
N LEU A 150 -9.78 7.73 -3.44
CA LEU A 150 -9.46 6.37 -3.82
C LEU A 150 -10.49 5.84 -4.81
N ASN A 151 -10.01 5.48 -6.00
CA ASN A 151 -10.84 5.00 -7.09
C ASN A 151 -10.52 3.56 -7.51
N TYR A 152 -9.38 3.03 -7.07
CA TYR A 152 -8.95 1.66 -7.34
C TYR A 152 -8.40 1.01 -6.07
N ILE A 153 -8.93 -0.17 -5.74
CA ILE A 153 -8.37 -1.01 -4.69
C ILE A 153 -8.22 -2.44 -5.19
N ASP A 154 -7.01 -2.99 -5.02
CA ASP A 154 -6.72 -4.39 -5.30
C ASP A 154 -6.54 -5.18 -4.00
N LEU A 155 -7.49 -6.07 -3.75
CA LEU A 155 -7.54 -7.00 -2.62
C LEU A 155 -7.47 -8.46 -3.11
N SER A 156 -6.99 -8.70 -4.31
CA SER A 156 -6.89 -10.03 -4.91
C SER A 156 -5.88 -10.93 -4.19
N TYR A 157 -6.02 -12.25 -4.34
CA TYR A 157 -5.07 -13.22 -3.78
C TYR A 157 -4.85 -13.14 -2.26
N ASN A 158 -5.81 -12.63 -1.47
CA ASN A 158 -5.70 -12.54 0.00
C ASN A 158 -6.39 -13.69 0.74
N TYR A 159 -6.85 -14.71 0.00
CA TYR A 159 -7.52 -15.89 0.55
C TYR A 159 -8.76 -15.54 1.40
N PHE A 160 -9.44 -14.43 1.08
CA PHE A 160 -10.63 -13.99 1.79
C PHE A 160 -11.78 -14.97 1.55
N THR A 161 -12.42 -15.42 2.63
CA THR A 161 -13.60 -16.31 2.58
C THR A 161 -14.92 -15.57 2.73
N LYS A 162 -14.87 -14.40 3.37
CA LYS A 162 -15.99 -13.47 3.57
C LYS A 162 -15.47 -12.03 3.50
N LEU A 163 -16.35 -11.09 3.15
CA LEU A 163 -16.06 -9.67 3.18
C LEU A 163 -17.00 -8.96 4.17
N PRO A 164 -16.55 -7.89 4.84
CA PRO A 164 -17.42 -7.07 5.65
C PRO A 164 -18.43 -6.30 4.78
N TYR A 165 -19.69 -6.26 5.20
CA TYR A 165 -20.78 -5.57 4.49
C TYR A 165 -20.43 -4.12 4.11
N ASN A 166 -19.80 -3.39 5.04
CA ASN A 166 -19.42 -2.00 4.84
C ASN A 166 -18.00 -1.81 4.26
N LEU A 167 -17.43 -2.82 3.58
CA LEU A 167 -16.11 -2.72 2.94
C LEU A 167 -15.98 -1.48 2.01
N PRO A 168 -16.97 -1.13 1.17
CA PRO A 168 -16.81 -0.03 0.21
C PRO A 168 -16.99 1.36 0.83
N CYS A 169 -17.66 1.45 1.99
CA CYS A 169 -18.07 2.71 2.59
C CYS A 169 -16.94 3.71 2.94
N PRO A 170 -15.71 3.29 3.26
CA PRO A 170 -14.59 4.22 3.41
C PRO A 170 -14.14 4.89 2.10
N PHE A 171 -14.63 4.47 0.94
CA PHE A 171 -14.12 4.86 -0.38
C PHE A 171 -15.23 5.45 -1.27
N PRO A 172 -15.68 6.69 -1.02
CA PRO A 172 -16.82 7.29 -1.74
C PRO A 172 -16.57 7.50 -3.25
N SER A 173 -15.31 7.48 -3.70
CA SER A 173 -14.93 7.61 -5.11
C SER A 173 -14.55 6.29 -5.79
N LEU A 174 -14.82 5.15 -5.14
CA LEU A 174 -14.38 3.85 -5.64
C LEU A 174 -15.04 3.49 -6.97
N LYS A 175 -14.21 3.17 -7.97
CA LYS A 175 -14.62 2.74 -9.30
C LYS A 175 -14.27 1.28 -9.58
N TYR A 176 -13.13 0.82 -9.06
CA TYR A 176 -12.60 -0.51 -9.31
C TYR A 176 -12.28 -1.22 -8.01
N LEU A 177 -12.92 -2.36 -7.79
CA LEU A 177 -12.66 -3.25 -6.65
C LEU A 177 -12.24 -4.61 -7.19
N ASP A 178 -10.97 -4.93 -7.03
CA ASP A 178 -10.43 -6.23 -7.44
C ASP A 178 -10.41 -7.20 -6.25
N LEU A 179 -11.20 -8.26 -6.38
CA LEU A 179 -11.35 -9.33 -5.41
C LEU A 179 -11.04 -10.70 -6.02
N ARG A 180 -10.42 -10.73 -7.21
CA ARG A 180 -10.11 -11.97 -7.91
C ARG A 180 -9.27 -12.89 -7.03
N GLN A 181 -9.39 -14.20 -7.27
CA GLN A 181 -8.49 -15.19 -6.66
C GLN A 181 -8.53 -15.15 -5.13
N ASN A 182 -9.72 -14.88 -4.57
CA ASN A 182 -10.06 -15.12 -3.17
C ASN A 182 -10.94 -16.38 -3.06
N PHE A 183 -11.23 -16.81 -1.82
CA PHE A 183 -12.07 -17.97 -1.53
C PHE A 183 -13.51 -17.58 -1.18
N LEU A 184 -14.02 -16.52 -1.82
CA LEU A 184 -15.36 -15.99 -1.55
C LEU A 184 -16.41 -16.94 -2.09
N GLN A 185 -17.33 -17.36 -1.23
CA GLN A 185 -18.50 -18.16 -1.63
C GLN A 185 -19.69 -17.28 -2.01
N THR A 186 -19.86 -16.17 -1.29
CA THR A 186 -20.93 -15.20 -1.52
C THR A 186 -20.38 -13.78 -1.37
N ILE A 187 -21.06 -12.82 -2.00
CA ILE A 187 -20.77 -11.39 -1.86
C ILE A 187 -22.01 -10.67 -1.33
N ASN A 188 -21.86 -9.98 -0.21
CA ASN A 188 -22.88 -9.12 0.37
C ASN A 188 -22.23 -7.81 0.81
N LEU A 189 -22.33 -6.80 -0.04
CA LEU A 189 -21.74 -5.47 0.18
C LEU A 189 -22.85 -4.42 0.26
N ASN A 190 -22.60 -3.38 1.03
CA ASN A 190 -23.49 -2.24 1.13
C ASN A 190 -23.52 -1.45 -0.18
N THR A 191 -24.57 -1.66 -0.96
CA THR A 191 -24.72 -1.06 -2.29
C THR A 191 -24.90 0.45 -2.23
N THR A 192 -25.34 1.02 -1.10
CA THR A 192 -25.44 2.48 -0.94
C THR A 192 -24.07 3.17 -0.96
N CYS A 193 -23.01 2.42 -0.64
CA CYS A 193 -21.63 2.87 -0.66
C CYS A 193 -20.94 2.65 -2.02
N LEU A 194 -21.61 2.06 -3.00
CA LEU A 194 -21.06 1.70 -4.32
C LEU A 194 -21.57 2.63 -5.43
N SER A 195 -21.82 3.90 -5.13
CA SER A 195 -22.47 4.84 -6.05
C SER A 195 -21.68 5.16 -7.34
N ARG A 196 -20.36 4.94 -7.32
CA ARG A 196 -19.45 5.21 -8.46
C ARG A 196 -18.77 3.95 -9.00
N ILE A 197 -19.16 2.77 -8.53
CA ILE A 197 -18.49 1.52 -8.92
C ILE A 197 -18.71 1.26 -10.41
N GLU A 198 -17.63 0.95 -11.12
CA GLU A 198 -17.63 0.61 -12.54
C GLU A 198 -17.33 -0.89 -12.71
N THR A 199 -16.47 -1.46 -11.86
CA THR A 199 -16.10 -2.88 -11.95
C THR A 199 -15.83 -3.47 -10.56
N ILE A 200 -16.38 -4.66 -10.33
CA ILE A 200 -16.01 -5.56 -9.23
C ILE A 200 -15.52 -6.86 -9.87
N ASP A 201 -14.22 -7.12 -9.79
CA ASP A 201 -13.62 -8.33 -10.36
C ASP A 201 -13.65 -9.46 -9.32
N LEU A 202 -14.36 -10.54 -9.64
CA LEU A 202 -14.52 -11.74 -8.81
C LEU A 202 -13.99 -12.99 -9.51
N SER A 203 -13.17 -12.82 -10.56
CA SER A 203 -12.63 -13.93 -11.33
C SER A 203 -11.82 -14.89 -10.46
N ARG A 204 -11.85 -16.18 -10.85
CA ARG A 204 -11.19 -17.28 -10.13
C ARG A 204 -9.79 -17.56 -10.64
#